data_AF-A0A816QKM4-F1
#
_entry.id   AF-A0A816QKM4-F1
#
_cell.length_a   1.000
_cell.length_b   1.000
_cell.length_c   1.000
_cell.angle_alpha   90.00
_cell.angle_beta   90.00
_cell.angle_gamma   90.00
#
_symmetry.space_group_name_H-M   'P 1'
#
loop_
_entity.id
_entity.type
_entity.pdbx_description
1 polymer ?
#
loop_
_entity_poly.entity_id
_entity_poly.type
_entity_poly.pdbx_seq_one_letter_code
_entity_poly.pdbx_strand_id
1 'polypeptide(L)'
;MPQCTDFVDVNCAKNRLQEYCQRHYIPLPVYTLLEKAGADHSPMFQVEVEVNGMIYTGEWAPKKRDAEKLAALEAWISIHRPPSPIKTTHTCETNDPCVLLEKINLEEEQNIESMECN
;
A
#
# COMPACT_ATOMS: atom_id res chain seq x y z
N MET A 1 10.40 12.25 -29.47
CA MET A 1 9.10 11.62 -29.22
C MET A 1 8.88 11.60 -27.72
N PRO A 2 7.78 12.13 -27.17
CA PRO A 2 7.52 11.98 -25.76
C PRO A 2 7.27 10.49 -25.47
N GLN A 3 8.04 9.97 -24.51
CA GLN A 3 8.04 8.59 -24.04
C GLN A 3 6.62 8.20 -23.60
N CYS A 4 6.18 6.99 -23.94
CA CYS A 4 4.89 6.43 -23.54
C CYS A 4 4.66 6.66 -22.05
N THR A 5 3.75 7.56 -21.70
CA THR A 5 3.26 7.68 -20.33
C THR A 5 2.43 6.43 -20.10
N ASP A 6 3.00 5.43 -19.45
CA ASP A 6 2.28 4.24 -19.03
C ASP A 6 1.18 4.67 -18.06
N PHE A 7 -0.01 4.93 -18.61
CA PHE A 7 -1.22 5.14 -17.81
C PHE A 7 -1.52 3.82 -17.10
N VAL A 8 -1.10 3.73 -15.84
CA VAL A 8 -1.45 2.61 -14.97
C VAL A 8 -2.92 2.80 -14.58
N ASP A 9 -3.78 1.89 -15.05
CA ASP A 9 -5.18 1.86 -14.63
C ASP A 9 -5.27 1.50 -13.15
N VAL A 10 -5.82 2.43 -12.35
CA VAL A 10 -6.10 2.29 -10.92
C VAL A 10 -6.91 1.03 -10.60
N ASN A 11 -7.75 0.55 -11.52
CA ASN A 11 -8.55 -0.65 -11.32
C ASN A 11 -7.73 -1.94 -11.41
N CYS A 12 -6.63 -1.93 -12.15
CA CYS A 12 -5.77 -3.10 -12.35
C CYS A 12 -4.59 -3.17 -11.36
N ALA A 13 -4.36 -2.11 -10.59
CA ALA A 13 -3.19 -1.98 -9.72
C ALA A 13 -3.07 -3.10 -8.67
N LYS A 14 -4.20 -3.53 -8.06
CA LYS A 14 -4.20 -4.61 -7.06
C LYS A 14 -3.72 -5.95 -7.65
N ASN A 15 -4.25 -6.31 -8.83
CA ASN A 15 -3.85 -7.54 -9.53
C ASN A 15 -2.39 -7.47 -9.97
N ARG A 16 -1.96 -6.32 -10.51
CA ARG A 16 -0.57 -6.11 -10.92
C ARG A 16 0.40 -6.27 -9.76
N LEU A 17 0.11 -5.68 -8.60
CA LEU A 17 0.92 -5.88 -7.39
C LEU A 17 0.95 -7.34 -6.95
N GLN A 18 -0.19 -8.04 -6.98
CA GLN A 18 -0.24 -9.45 -6.62
C GLN A 18 0.62 -10.31 -7.54
N GLU A 19 0.50 -10.13 -8.86
CA GLU A 19 1.33 -10.84 -9.84
C GLU A 19 2.81 -10.53 -9.64
N TYR A 20 3.15 -9.28 -9.35
CA TYR A 20 4.53 -8.89 -9.04
C TYR A 20 5.05 -9.64 -7.80
N CYS A 21 4.30 -9.62 -6.69
CA CYS A 21 4.72 -10.30 -5.47
C CYS A 21 4.95 -11.80 -5.70
N GLN A 22 4.02 -12.44 -6.41
CA GLN A 22 4.12 -13.86 -6.75
C GLN A 22 5.33 -14.17 -7.65
N ARG A 23 5.56 -13.37 -8.70
CA ARG A 23 6.70 -13.56 -9.62
C ARG A 23 8.06 -13.35 -8.94
N HIS A 24 8.10 -12.48 -7.94
CA HIS A 24 9.32 -12.11 -7.21
C HIS A 24 9.50 -12.88 -5.89
N TYR A 25 8.61 -13.84 -5.57
CA TYR A 25 8.63 -14.60 -4.31
C TYR A 25 8.57 -13.70 -3.06
N ILE A 26 7.86 -12.57 -3.17
CA ILE A 26 7.59 -11.62 -2.10
C ILE A 26 6.24 -12.00 -1.46
N PRO A 27 6.05 -11.81 -0.15
CA PRO A 27 4.73 -11.94 0.47
C PRO A 27 3.67 -11.08 -0.25
N LEU A 28 2.42 -11.53 -0.17
CA LEU A 28 1.29 -10.81 -0.76
C LEU A 28 1.17 -9.40 -0.16
N PRO A 29 0.68 -8.41 -0.94
CA PRO A 29 0.51 -7.04 -0.47
C PRO A 29 -0.50 -6.99 0.69
N VAL A 30 -0.12 -6.34 1.79
CA VAL A 30 -0.97 -6.17 2.98
C VAL A 30 -1.59 -4.79 2.95
N TYR A 31 -2.92 -4.69 3.07
CA TYR A 31 -3.63 -3.40 3.06
C TYR A 31 -4.11 -3.03 4.45
N THR A 32 -3.76 -1.84 4.91
CA THR A 32 -4.11 -1.33 6.23
C THR A 32 -4.89 -0.03 6.11
N LEU A 33 -6.01 0.09 6.82
CA LEU A 33 -6.73 1.35 6.92
C LEU A 33 -5.95 2.28 7.86
N LEU A 34 -5.39 3.35 7.32
CA LEU A 34 -4.60 4.30 8.09
C LEU A 34 -5.52 5.23 8.90
N GLU A 35 -6.45 5.89 8.20
CA GLU A 35 -7.33 6.86 8.83
C GLU A 35 -8.70 6.89 8.13
N LYS A 36 -9.73 7.23 8.91
CA LYS A 36 -11.06 7.57 8.42
C LYS A 36 -11.43 8.94 8.98
N ALA A 37 -11.65 9.90 8.10
CA ALA A 37 -12.02 11.27 8.42
C ALA A 37 -13.32 11.66 7.72
N GLY A 38 -13.82 12.86 8.00
CA GLY A 38 -15.00 13.44 7.33
C GLY A 38 -16.31 13.27 8.08
N ALA A 39 -17.32 14.02 7.63
CA ALA A 39 -18.67 13.99 8.19
C ALA A 39 -19.41 12.70 7.82
N ASP A 40 -20.47 12.36 8.54
CA ASP A 40 -21.27 11.14 8.29
C ASP A 40 -21.78 11.03 6.84
N HIS A 41 -22.02 12.17 6.17
CA HIS A 41 -22.48 12.25 4.78
C HIS A 41 -21.35 12.36 3.76
N SER A 42 -20.09 12.50 4.19
CA SER A 42 -18.92 12.59 3.31
C SER A 42 -17.69 11.99 4.01
N PRO A 43 -17.69 10.66 4.23
CA PRO A 43 -16.54 9.98 4.81
C PRO A 43 -15.39 9.93 3.80
N MET A 44 -14.18 10.13 4.29
CA MET A 44 -12.92 9.99 3.57
C MET A 44 -12.09 8.91 4.25
N PHE A 45 -11.46 8.06 3.44
CA PHE A 45 -10.67 6.93 3.90
C PHE A 45 -9.28 7.04 3.30
N GLN A 46 -8.28 6.79 4.13
CA GLN A 46 -6.90 6.65 3.72
C GLN A 46 -6.43 5.24 4.01
N VAL A 47 -5.78 4.62 3.03
CA VAL A 47 -5.30 3.23 3.10
C VAL A 47 -3.83 3.23 2.70
N GLU A 48 -3.06 2.38 3.34
CA GLU A 48 -1.69 2.08 2.97
C GLU A 48 -1.57 0.61 2.54
N VAL A 49 -0.56 0.32 1.75
CA VAL A 49 -0.19 -1.03 1.33
C VAL A 49 1.27 -1.29 1.64
N GLU A 50 1.55 -2.43 2.27
CA GLU A 50 2.90 -2.92 2.50
C GLU A 50 3.27 -3.94 1.41
N VAL A 51 4.40 -3.71 0.75
CA VAL A 51 4.97 -4.61 -0.26
C VAL A 51 6.46 -4.74 -0.01
N ASN A 52 6.95 -5.96 0.21
CA ASN A 52 8.37 -6.24 0.45
C ASN A 52 8.98 -5.44 1.63
N GLY A 53 8.22 -5.23 2.71
CA GLY A 53 8.62 -4.42 3.86
C GLY A 53 8.63 -2.91 3.63
N MET A 54 8.15 -2.45 2.47
CA MET A 54 8.00 -1.04 2.14
C MET A 54 6.52 -0.65 2.21
N ILE A 55 6.22 0.43 2.91
CA ILE A 55 4.86 0.94 3.07
C ILE A 55 4.61 2.06 2.05
N TYR A 56 3.47 1.99 1.38
CA TYR A 56 3.02 2.97 0.41
C TYR A 56 1.63 3.46 0.79
N THR A 57 1.52 4.75 1.08
CA THR A 57 0.26 5.38 1.46
C THR A 57 -0.48 5.88 0.22
N GLY A 58 -1.73 5.47 0.08
CA GLY A 58 -2.61 5.97 -0.97
C GLY A 58 -3.22 7.33 -0.65
N GLU A 59 -3.70 8.00 -1.69
CA GLU A 59 -4.50 9.22 -1.55
C GLU A 59 -5.85 8.95 -0.89
N TRP A 60 -6.42 9.99 -0.28
CA TRP A 60 -7.73 9.93 0.35
C TRP A 60 -8.85 9.66 -0.67
N ALA A 61 -9.78 8.76 -0.32
CA ALA A 61 -10.91 8.43 -1.17
C ALA A 61 -12.24 8.36 -0.38
N PRO A 62 -13.38 8.63 -1.03
CA PRO A 62 -14.70 8.57 -0.38
C PRO A 62 -15.16 7.15 -0.05
N LYS A 63 -14.51 6.13 -0.61
CA LYS A 63 -14.81 4.72 -0.38
C LYS A 63 -13.53 3.96 -0.04
N LYS A 64 -13.59 3.07 0.95
CA LYS A 64 -12.46 2.20 1.34
C LYS A 64 -11.85 1.45 0.14
N ARG A 65 -12.70 0.88 -0.73
CA ARG A 65 -12.24 0.15 -1.94
C ARG A 65 -11.46 1.04 -2.92
N ASP A 66 -11.82 2.32 -3.00
CA ASP A 66 -11.14 3.25 -3.88
C ASP A 66 -9.80 3.68 -3.27
N ALA A 67 -9.76 3.90 -1.94
CA ALA A 67 -8.52 4.17 -1.20
C ALA A 67 -7.53 2.99 -1.34
N GLU A 68 -8.00 1.75 -1.24
CA GLU A 68 -7.18 0.56 -1.48
C GLU A 68 -6.58 0.51 -2.90
N LYS A 69 -7.35 0.89 -3.92
CA LYS A 69 -6.85 0.95 -5.30
C LYS A 69 -5.80 2.05 -5.49
N LEU A 70 -6.00 3.20 -4.84
CA LEU A 70 -5.05 4.31 -4.88
C LEU A 70 -3.73 3.94 -4.17
N ALA A 71 -3.80 3.26 -3.02
CA ALA A 71 -2.63 2.73 -2.35
C ALA A 71 -1.88 1.72 -3.23
N ALA A 72 -2.61 0.82 -3.88
CA ALA A 72 -2.04 -0.15 -4.82
C ALA A 72 -1.36 0.54 -6.02
N LEU A 73 -1.98 1.60 -6.53
CA LEU A 73 -1.44 2.38 -7.63
C LEU A 73 -0.12 3.06 -7.23
N GLU A 74 -0.07 3.68 -6.05
CA GLU A 74 1.13 4.36 -5.55
C GLU A 74 2.30 3.37 -5.37
N ALA A 75 2.04 2.19 -4.80
CA ALA A 75 3.03 1.14 -4.69
C ALA A 75 3.51 0.66 -6.06
N TRP A 76 2.59 0.41 -7.00
CA TRP A 76 2.94 -0.04 -8.35
C TRP A 76 3.82 0.99 -9.08
N ILE A 77 3.45 2.27 -9.02
CA ILE A 77 4.24 3.36 -9.61
C ILE A 77 5.61 3.42 -8.94
N SER A 78 5.67 3.36 -7.62
CA SER A 78 6.93 3.44 -6.87
C SER A 78 7.89 2.28 -7.16
N ILE A 79 7.37 1.07 -7.33
CA ILE A 79 8.17 -0.12 -7.69
C ILE A 79 8.76 0.00 -9.11
N HIS A 80 8.01 0.60 -10.04
CA HIS A 80 8.40 0.68 -11.47
C HIS A 80 9.07 2.00 -11.84
N ARG A 81 9.08 2.99 -10.95
CA ARG A 81 9.74 4.27 -11.12
C ARG A 81 11.12 4.22 -10.47
N PRO A 82 12.19 4.75 -11.12
CA PRO A 82 13.48 4.89 -10.46
C PRO A 82 13.34 5.76 -9.20
N PRO A 83 14.08 5.44 -8.12
CA PRO A 83 13.92 6.11 -6.84
C PRO A 83 14.13 7.62 -7.00
N SER A 84 13.06 8.40 -6.83
CA SER A 84 13.15 9.82 -6.57
C SER A 84 13.44 10.05 -5.09
N PRO A 85 14.23 11.06 -4.72
CA PRO A 85 14.55 11.34 -3.32
C PRO A 85 13.26 11.46 -2.49
N ILE A 86 13.20 10.54 -1.53
CA ILE A 86 12.27 10.34 -0.42
C ILE A 86 11.31 11.52 -0.19
N LYS A 87 10.01 11.31 -0.47
CA LYS A 87 8.95 12.06 0.21
C LYS A 87 8.57 11.28 1.46
N THR A 88 9.38 11.42 2.50
CA THR A 88 8.92 11.09 3.84
C THR A 88 7.75 12.05 4.06
N THR A 89 6.56 11.52 4.31
CA THR A 89 5.52 12.25 5.02
C THR A 89 6.02 12.49 6.44
N HIS A 90 7.00 13.38 6.54
CA HIS A 90 7.43 13.99 7.79
C HIS A 90 6.27 14.88 8.22
N THR A 91 5.41 14.35 9.08
CA THR A 91 4.90 15.19 10.16
C THR A 91 6.13 15.69 10.92
N CYS A 92 6.26 17.02 10.87
CA CYS A 92 7.12 17.91 11.63
C CYS A 92 8.27 17.29 12.47
N GLU A 93 9.49 17.60 12.04
CA GLU A 93 10.64 18.02 12.84
C GLU A 93 10.62 17.73 14.35
N THR A 94 11.29 16.65 14.76
CA THR A 94 12.32 16.76 15.81
C THR A 94 13.54 15.92 15.40
N ASN A 95 14.72 16.54 15.44
CA ASN A 95 16.00 15.91 15.12
C ASN A 95 16.35 14.82 16.14
N ASP A 96 16.16 13.53 15.83
CA ASP A 96 16.61 12.42 16.70
C ASP A 96 17.33 11.28 15.92
N PRO A 97 18.61 10.96 16.24
CA PRO A 97 19.45 10.02 15.48
C PRO A 97 19.48 8.58 16.03
N CYS A 98 18.41 8.10 16.69
CA CYS A 98 18.25 6.73 17.18
C CYS A 98 16.77 6.37 17.01
N VAL A 99 16.37 5.26 16.38
CA VAL A 99 16.26 3.96 17.06
C VAL A 99 16.45 2.83 16.05
N LEU A 100 17.55 2.11 16.21
CA LEU A 100 17.75 0.73 15.78
C LEU A 100 17.17 -0.18 16.88
N LEU A 101 16.66 -1.36 16.48
CA LEU A 101 16.34 -2.55 17.30
C LEU A 101 14.98 -2.52 18.01
N GLU A 102 14.17 -3.58 18.12
CA GLU A 102 14.02 -4.93 17.57
C GLU A 102 12.81 -5.49 18.37
N LYS A 103 12.14 -6.55 17.88
CA LYS A 103 11.31 -7.52 18.65
C LYS A 103 9.85 -7.13 18.98
N ILE A 104 8.83 -8.00 18.98
CA ILE A 104 8.59 -9.45 18.75
C ILE A 104 7.04 -9.59 18.64
N ASN A 105 6.54 -10.49 17.78
CA ASN A 105 5.21 -11.13 17.69
C ASN A 105 3.96 -10.40 18.22
N LEU A 106 2.88 -10.44 17.41
CA LEU A 106 1.72 -11.30 17.68
C LEU A 106 0.92 -11.51 16.38
N GLU A 107 0.91 -12.77 15.97
CA GLU A 107 0.16 -13.38 14.88
C GLU A 107 -1.34 -13.46 15.22
N GLU A 108 -2.10 -14.06 14.30
CA GLU A 108 -3.53 -14.46 14.36
C GLU A 108 -4.51 -13.42 13.78
N GLU A 109 -5.29 -13.68 12.73
CA GLU A 109 -5.55 -14.90 11.96
C GLU A 109 -6.11 -14.48 10.59
N GLN A 110 -5.42 -14.80 9.50
CA GLN A 110 -6.04 -15.01 8.20
C GLN A 110 -6.65 -16.42 8.20
N ASN A 111 -7.75 -16.57 8.90
CA ASN A 111 -8.71 -17.66 8.71
C ASN A 111 -9.76 -17.07 7.74
N ILE A 112 -9.89 -17.50 6.49
CA ILE A 112 -10.51 -18.78 6.14
C ILE A 112 -9.85 -19.33 4.87
N GLU A 113 -9.09 -20.38 5.09
CA GLU A 113 -8.86 -21.47 4.15
C GLU A 113 -10.22 -22.15 3.88
N SER A 114 -10.78 -21.96 2.69
CA SER A 114 -11.84 -22.83 2.18
C SER A 114 -11.31 -23.55 0.94
N MET A 115 -10.45 -24.54 1.18
CA MET A 115 -10.19 -25.64 0.26
C MET A 115 -10.52 -26.95 0.96
N GLU A 116 -11.73 -27.45 0.73
CA GLU A 116 -11.90 -28.88 0.51
C GLU A 116 -12.57 -29.04 -0.85
N CYS A 117 -11.77 -29.47 -1.83
CA CYS A 117 -12.27 -30.14 -3.01
C CYS A 117 -12.73 -31.54 -2.58
N ASN A 118 -13.98 -31.89 -2.89
CA ASN A 118 -14.41 -33.29 -3.03
C ASN A 118 -14.18 -33.75 -4.47
#